data_AF-A0A932DY93-F1
#
_entry.id   AF-A0A932DY93-F1
#
_cell.length_a   1.000
_cell.length_b   1.000
_cell.length_c   1.000
_cell.angle_alpha   90.00
_cell.angle_beta   90.00
_cell.angle_gamma   90.00
#
_symmetry.space_group_name_H-M   'P 1'
#
loop_
_entity.id
_entity.type
_entity.pdbx_description
1 polymer ?
#
loop_
_entity_poly.entity_id
_entity_poly.type
_entity_poly.pdbx_seq_one_letter_code
_entity_poly.pdbx_strand_id
1 'polypeptide(L)'
;MNFITGASACTRKAIYELTIKEEAEGQNYEEKIKFLKNKFPQIDGTLFDILCHIKDMTSDKVHEQSWEKWDSKHLTLFIETLKAILHEIYVVPDEKKKRSEHITGLLPGVFKDKKTKLSEDTQQLIDEKTE
;
A
#
# COMPACT_ATOMS: atom_id res chain seq x y z
N MET A 1 -16.54 0.11 30.03
CA MET A 1 -16.09 0.11 28.62
C MET A 1 -14.62 -0.24 28.61
N ASN A 2 -14.23 -1.33 27.95
CA ASN A 2 -12.82 -1.74 27.84
C ASN A 2 -12.17 -1.10 26.61
N PHE A 3 -10.87 -0.79 26.68
CA PHE A 3 -10.08 -0.19 25.59
C PHE A 3 -10.18 -0.98 24.28
N ILE A 4 -10.31 -2.30 24.38
CA ILE A 4 -10.46 -3.23 23.27
C ILE A 4 -11.75 -2.96 22.47
N THR A 5 -12.86 -2.66 23.17
CA THR A 5 -14.15 -2.32 22.55
C THR A 5 -14.09 -1.00 21.79
N GLY A 6 -13.34 -0.01 22.31
CA GLY A 6 -13.11 1.25 21.61
C GLY A 6 -12.24 1.06 20.37
N ALA A 7 -11.11 0.36 20.52
CA ALA A 7 -10.19 0.10 19.43
C ALA A 7 -10.84 -0.68 18.29
N SER A 8 -11.68 -1.68 18.59
CA SER A 8 -12.39 -2.44 17.57
C SER A 8 -13.42 -1.62 16.79
N ALA A 9 -14.17 -0.76 17.49
CA ALA A 9 -15.09 0.16 16.85
C ALA A 9 -14.33 1.14 15.93
N CYS A 10 -13.18 1.65 16.37
CA CYS A 10 -12.31 2.51 15.56
C CYS A 10 -11.78 1.80 14.32
N THR A 11 -11.25 0.58 14.45
CA THR A 11 -10.72 -0.21 13.30
C THR A 11 -11.81 -0.43 12.26
N ARG A 12 -13.02 -0.81 12.68
CA ARG A 12 -14.15 -1.00 11.77
C ARG A 12 -14.55 0.30 11.08
N LYS A 13 -14.62 1.42 11.81
CA LYS A 13 -14.92 2.72 11.22
C LYS A 13 -13.87 3.07 10.17
N ALA A 14 -12.59 2.88 10.45
CA ALA A 14 -11.52 3.13 9.49
C ALA A 14 -11.66 2.30 8.21
N ILE A 15 -12.07 1.02 8.30
CA ILE A 15 -12.33 0.19 7.12
C ILE A 15 -13.54 0.70 6.33
N TYR A 16 -14.62 1.11 7.01
CA TYR A 16 -15.76 1.71 6.31
C TYR A 16 -15.38 3.02 5.60
N GLU A 17 -14.64 3.90 6.26
CA GLU A 17 -14.15 5.13 5.63
C GLU A 17 -13.25 4.83 4.42
N LEU A 18 -12.41 3.78 4.49
CA LEU A 18 -11.63 3.32 3.34
C LEU A 18 -12.56 2.90 2.17
N THR A 19 -13.62 2.14 2.45
CA THR A 19 -14.57 1.75 1.39
C THR A 19 -15.31 2.94 0.78
N ILE A 20 -15.60 3.98 1.57
CA ILE A 20 -16.26 5.20 1.08
C ILE A 20 -15.28 6.00 0.22
N LYS A 21 -14.06 6.23 0.73
CA LYS A 21 -13.03 7.02 0.05
C LYS A 21 -12.59 6.41 -1.28
N GLU A 22 -12.57 5.08 -1.34
CA GLU A 22 -12.21 4.35 -2.56
C GLU A 22 -13.42 4.02 -3.44
N GLU A 23 -14.60 4.55 -3.12
CA GLU A 23 -15.86 4.39 -3.86
C GLU A 23 -16.19 2.91 -4.12
N ALA A 24 -15.99 2.07 -3.10
CA ALA A 24 -16.13 0.63 -3.24
C ALA A 24 -17.59 0.22 -3.48
N GLU A 25 -17.81 -0.50 -4.57
CA GLU A 25 -19.12 -1.03 -4.95
C GLU A 25 -19.45 -2.33 -4.18
N GLY A 26 -20.73 -2.53 -3.88
CA GLY A 26 -21.21 -3.70 -3.16
C GLY A 26 -22.34 -3.35 -2.19
N GLN A 27 -23.36 -4.20 -2.13
CA GLN A 27 -24.47 -4.06 -1.19
C GLN A 27 -24.03 -4.43 0.23
N ASN A 28 -23.09 -5.37 0.33
CA ASN A 28 -22.62 -5.91 1.59
C ASN A 28 -21.14 -5.57 1.84
N TYR A 29 -20.74 -5.54 3.12
CA TYR A 29 -19.36 -5.29 3.52
C TYR A 29 -18.34 -6.17 2.80
N GLU A 30 -18.58 -7.49 2.70
CA GLU A 30 -17.69 -8.41 2.00
C GLU A 30 -17.54 -8.10 0.51
N GLU A 31 -18.62 -7.66 -0.15
CA GLU A 31 -18.55 -7.25 -1.56
C GLU A 31 -17.68 -6.01 -1.73
N LYS A 32 -17.80 -5.05 -0.81
CA LYS A 32 -16.95 -3.85 -0.81
C LYS A 32 -15.48 -4.19 -0.60
N ILE A 33 -15.16 -5.11 0.31
CA ILE A 33 -13.77 -5.55 0.52
C ILE A 33 -13.23 -6.33 -0.68
N LYS A 34 -14.05 -7.18 -1.31
CA LYS A 34 -13.69 -7.86 -2.56
C LYS A 34 -13.48 -6.87 -3.70
N PHE A 35 -14.27 -5.80 -3.77
CA PHE A 35 -14.05 -4.72 -4.73
C PHE A 35 -12.69 -4.05 -4.51
N LEU A 36 -12.33 -3.72 -3.26
CA LEU A 36 -11.01 -3.17 -2.94
C LEU A 36 -9.86 -4.12 -3.33
N LYS A 37 -10.03 -5.42 -3.08
CA LYS A 37 -9.07 -6.46 -3.50
C LYS A 37 -8.84 -6.46 -5.01
N ASN A 38 -9.90 -6.29 -5.80
CA ASN A 38 -9.81 -6.22 -7.25
C ASN A 38 -9.26 -4.87 -7.74
N LYS A 39 -9.55 -3.77 -7.03
CA LYS A 39 -9.06 -2.42 -7.33
C LYS A 39 -7.54 -2.30 -7.12
N PHE A 40 -7.01 -3.02 -6.13
CA PHE A 40 -5.60 -2.99 -5.75
C PHE A 40 -4.91 -4.34 -5.96
N PRO A 41 -4.75 -4.82 -7.20
CA PRO A 41 -4.14 -6.13 -7.50
C PRO A 41 -2.66 -6.22 -7.11
N GLN A 42 -1.99 -5.09 -6.88
CA GLN A 42 -0.61 -5.03 -6.42
C GLN A 42 -0.43 -5.39 -4.94
N ILE A 43 -1.52 -5.40 -4.17
CA ILE A 43 -1.53 -5.72 -2.73
C ILE A 43 -1.92 -7.18 -2.58
N ASP A 44 -1.30 -7.88 -1.62
CA ASP A 44 -1.64 -9.28 -1.33
C ASP A 44 -3.13 -9.40 -0.96
N GLY A 45 -3.87 -10.15 -1.77
CA GLY A 45 -5.29 -10.41 -1.60
C GLY A 45 -5.64 -11.04 -0.25
N THR A 46 -4.69 -11.74 0.37
CA THR A 46 -4.82 -12.35 1.71
C THR A 46 -5.10 -11.29 2.77
N LEU A 47 -4.55 -10.09 2.63
CA LEU A 47 -4.78 -8.98 3.58
C LEU A 47 -6.25 -8.52 3.53
N PHE A 48 -6.85 -8.46 2.34
CA PHE A 48 -8.27 -8.12 2.20
C PHE A 48 -9.17 -9.27 2.70
N ASP A 49 -8.78 -10.51 2.49
CA ASP A 49 -9.51 -11.67 3.03
C ASP A 49 -9.52 -11.65 4.57
N ILE A 50 -8.39 -11.28 5.20
CA ILE A 50 -8.32 -11.04 6.65
C ILE A 50 -9.29 -9.93 7.07
N LEU A 51 -9.36 -8.80 6.35
CA LEU A 51 -10.31 -7.72 6.66
C LEU A 51 -11.79 -8.13 6.51
N CYS A 52 -12.12 -9.09 5.63
CA CYS A 52 -13.50 -9.62 5.52
C CYS A 52 -13.97 -10.24 6.83
N HIS A 53 -13.09 -10.96 7.54
CA HIS A 53 -13.43 -11.70 8.75
C HIS A 53 -13.72 -10.82 9.98
N ILE A 54 -13.44 -9.51 9.94
CA ILE A 54 -13.71 -8.61 11.07
C ILE A 54 -15.22 -8.45 11.35
N LYS A 55 -16.08 -8.66 10.35
CA LYS A 55 -17.55 -8.49 10.45
C LYS A 55 -18.19 -9.59 11.30
N ASP A 56 -17.71 -10.83 11.17
CA ASP A 56 -18.23 -12.00 11.90
C ASP A 56 -17.97 -11.92 13.41
N MET A 57 -17.04 -11.06 13.83
CA MET A 57 -16.67 -10.89 15.23
C MET A 57 -17.64 -10.02 16.04
N THR A 58 -18.61 -9.36 15.42
CA THR A 58 -19.50 -8.40 16.11
C THR A 58 -20.98 -8.50 15.75
N SER A 59 -21.44 -9.60 15.15
CA SER A 59 -22.89 -9.81 14.95
C SER A 59 -23.62 -9.70 16.31
N ASP A 60 -24.79 -9.06 16.35
CA ASP A 60 -25.60 -8.77 17.56
C ASP A 60 -25.97 -10.00 18.44
N LYS A 61 -25.51 -11.20 18.07
CA LYS A 61 -25.49 -12.41 18.88
C LYS A 61 -24.34 -12.49 19.90
N VAL A 62 -23.50 -11.45 20.02
CA VAL A 62 -22.52 -11.34 21.11
C VAL A 62 -23.27 -10.95 22.38
N HIS A 63 -23.92 -11.93 23.02
CA HIS A 63 -24.28 -11.83 24.43
C HIS A 63 -23.07 -11.35 25.22
N GLU A 64 -23.29 -10.57 26.28
CA GLU A 64 -22.25 -9.98 27.15
C GLU A 64 -21.18 -10.99 27.65
N GLN A 65 -21.41 -12.30 27.50
CA GLN A 65 -20.50 -13.40 27.79
C GLN A 65 -19.49 -13.76 26.68
N SER A 66 -19.61 -13.23 25.45
CA SER A 66 -18.71 -13.57 24.33
C SER A 66 -17.48 -12.67 24.18
N TRP A 67 -17.34 -11.66 25.03
CA TRP A 67 -16.18 -10.77 25.05
C TRP A 67 -14.88 -11.44 25.54
N GLU A 68 -14.97 -12.61 26.19
CA GLU A 68 -13.79 -13.42 26.54
C GLU A 68 -12.99 -13.89 25.30
N LYS A 69 -13.59 -13.86 24.10
CA LYS A 69 -12.92 -14.23 22.84
C LYS A 69 -12.20 -13.08 22.14
N TRP A 70 -12.31 -11.84 22.63
CA TRP A 70 -11.52 -10.73 22.09
C TRP A 70 -10.10 -10.76 22.66
N ASP A 71 -9.29 -11.71 22.21
CA ASP A 71 -7.85 -11.72 22.51
C ASP A 71 -7.20 -10.50 21.83
N SER A 72 -6.29 -9.82 22.52
CA SER A 72 -5.55 -8.68 21.99
C SER A 72 -4.85 -9.04 20.67
N LYS A 73 -4.46 -10.31 20.51
CA LYS A 73 -3.84 -10.85 19.30
C LYS A 73 -4.71 -10.71 18.06
N HIS A 74 -6.03 -10.95 18.18
CA HIS A 74 -6.94 -10.79 17.05
C HIS A 74 -7.04 -9.32 16.64
N LEU A 75 -7.15 -8.41 17.63
CA LEU A 75 -7.17 -6.97 17.35
C LEU A 75 -5.87 -6.50 16.67
N THR A 76 -4.73 -6.95 17.19
CA THR A 76 -3.41 -6.64 16.62
C THR A 76 -3.33 -7.10 15.18
N LEU A 77 -3.80 -8.31 14.88
CA LEU A 77 -3.86 -8.81 13.50
C LEU A 77 -4.61 -7.83 12.58
N PHE A 78 -5.84 -7.43 12.93
CA PHE A 78 -6.62 -6.51 12.09
C PHE A 78 -5.98 -5.12 11.97
N ILE A 79 -5.39 -4.60 13.05
CA ILE A 79 -4.74 -3.29 13.03
C ILE A 79 -3.51 -3.35 12.12
N GLU A 80 -2.67 -4.36 12.24
CA GLU A 80 -1.49 -4.53 11.38
C GLU A 80 -1.88 -4.78 9.92
N THR A 81 -2.91 -5.59 9.67
CA THR A 81 -3.44 -5.79 8.31
C THR A 81 -3.97 -4.49 7.71
N LEU A 82 -4.77 -3.72 8.46
CA LEU A 82 -5.29 -2.45 7.98
C LEU A 82 -4.16 -1.44 7.72
N LYS A 83 -3.19 -1.36 8.63
CA LYS A 83 -2.01 -0.52 8.48
C LYS A 83 -1.21 -0.89 7.23
N ALA A 84 -1.00 -2.18 6.96
CA ALA A 84 -0.30 -2.65 5.77
C ALA A 84 -1.04 -2.25 4.49
N ILE A 85 -2.35 -2.45 4.43
CA ILE A 85 -3.17 -2.05 3.26
C ILE A 85 -3.09 -0.54 3.05
N LEU A 86 -3.29 0.28 4.10
CA LEU A 86 -3.22 1.74 3.98
C LEU A 86 -1.83 2.21 3.55
N HIS A 87 -0.77 1.57 4.05
CA HIS A 87 0.60 1.88 3.66
C HIS A 87 0.85 1.58 2.18
N GLU A 88 0.42 0.42 1.69
CA GLU A 88 0.53 0.05 0.28
C GLU A 88 -0.30 0.93 -0.66
N ILE A 89 -1.47 1.40 -0.21
CA ILE A 89 -2.34 2.28 -1.02
C ILE A 89 -1.78 3.71 -1.07
N TYR A 90 -1.34 4.27 0.06
CA TYR A 90 -1.07 5.72 0.15
C TYR A 90 0.40 6.10 0.32
N VAL A 91 1.25 5.21 0.82
CA VAL A 91 2.66 5.54 1.13
C VAL A 91 3.59 4.99 0.05
N VAL A 92 3.46 3.70 -0.27
CA VAL A 92 4.33 3.02 -1.24
C VAL A 92 4.33 3.68 -2.62
N PRO A 93 3.20 4.16 -3.18
CA PRO A 93 3.21 4.84 -4.48
C PRO A 93 4.04 6.13 -4.46
N ASP A 94 3.95 6.91 -3.39
CA ASP A 94 4.72 8.15 -3.22
C ASP A 94 6.22 7.86 -3.07
N GLU A 95 6.58 6.82 -2.31
CA GLU A 95 7.96 6.38 -2.19
C GLU A 95 8.53 5.87 -3.52
N LYS A 96 7.74 5.09 -4.27
CA LYS A 96 8.10 4.64 -5.62
C LYS A 96 8.29 5.83 -6.56
N LYS A 97 7.41 6.83 -6.51
CA LYS A 97 7.53 8.05 -7.32
C LYS A 97 8.81 8.82 -7.01
N LYS A 98 9.08 9.11 -5.73
CA LYS A 98 10.31 9.81 -5.31
C LYS A 98 11.58 9.07 -5.74
N ARG A 99 11.59 7.74 -5.59
CA ARG A 99 12.70 6.89 -6.03
C ARG A 99 12.90 6.93 -7.55
N SER A 100 11.82 6.85 -8.33
CA SER A 100 11.87 6.95 -9.79
C SER A 100 12.34 8.33 -10.26
N GLU A 101 11.87 9.41 -9.62
CA GLU A 101 12.31 10.78 -9.90
C GLU A 101 13.80 10.95 -9.62
N HIS A 102 14.29 10.43 -8.50
CA HIS A 102 15.71 10.45 -8.17
C HIS A 102 16.55 9.73 -9.22
N ILE A 103 16.17 8.51 -9.61
CA ILE A 103 16.89 7.73 -10.65
C ILE A 103 16.86 8.46 -12.00
N THR A 104 15.71 9.01 -12.38
CA THR A 104 15.56 9.76 -13.65
C THR A 104 16.42 11.03 -13.64
N GLY A 105 16.55 11.70 -12.48
CA GLY A 105 17.44 12.84 -12.29
C GLY A 105 18.94 12.52 -12.44
N LEU A 106 19.34 11.26 -12.25
CA LEU A 106 20.72 10.81 -12.47
C LEU A 106 21.03 10.49 -13.94
N LEU A 107 20.01 10.25 -14.79
CA LEU A 107 20.19 9.98 -16.22
C LEU A 107 21.01 11.05 -16.95
N PRO A 108 20.75 12.38 -16.82
CA PRO A 108 21.54 13.38 -17.53
C PRO A 108 23.02 13.39 -17.13
N GLY A 109 23.40 12.90 -15.94
CA GLY A 109 24.82 12.72 -15.57
C GLY A 109 25.47 11.58 -16.37
N VAL A 110 24.85 10.40 -16.37
CA VAL A 110 25.38 9.21 -17.04
C VAL A 110 25.39 9.35 -18.58
N PHE A 111 24.37 9.99 -19.15
CA PHE A 111 24.24 10.13 -20.61
C PHE A 111 24.91 11.39 -21.18
N LYS A 112 25.23 12.42 -20.37
CA LYS A 112 26.12 13.51 -20.82
C LYS A 112 27.57 13.06 -20.93
N ASP A 113 28.06 12.28 -19.96
CA ASP A 113 29.45 11.80 -19.97
C ASP A 113 29.78 10.93 -21.19
N LYS A 114 28.79 10.20 -21.74
CA LYS A 114 28.96 9.46 -23.00
C LYS A 114 29.08 10.35 -24.24
N LYS A 115 28.45 11.53 -24.28
CA LYS A 115 28.57 12.45 -25.42
C LYS A 115 29.92 13.17 -25.40
N THR A 116 30.40 13.57 -24.22
CA THR A 116 31.67 14.28 -24.07
C THR A 116 32.86 13.35 -24.38
N LYS A 117 32.85 12.10 -23.89
CA LYS A 117 33.92 11.13 -24.22
C LYS A 117 33.95 10.76 -25.70
N LEU A 118 32.80 10.60 -26.34
CA LEU A 118 32.73 10.27 -27.77
C LEU A 118 33.23 11.42 -28.65
N SER A 119 33.04 12.69 -28.24
CA SER A 119 33.60 13.84 -28.96
C SER A 119 35.10 14.01 -28.75
N GLU A 120 35.64 13.68 -27.58
CA GLU A 120 37.08 13.78 -27.28
C GLU A 120 37.88 12.69 -28.00
N ASP A 121 37.41 11.44 -27.99
CA ASP A 121 38.06 10.32 -28.70
C ASP A 121 38.02 10.51 -30.22
N THR A 122 36.94 11.11 -30.75
CA THR A 122 36.83 11.40 -32.20
C THR A 122 37.77 12.51 -32.62
N GLN A 123 38.04 13.51 -31.77
CA GLN A 123 38.92 14.63 -32.09
C GLN A 123 40.41 14.19 -32.11
N GLN A 124 40.83 13.34 -31.16
CA GLN A 124 42.22 12.82 -31.11
C GLN A 124 42.57 11.95 -32.33
N LEU A 125 41.62 11.15 -32.84
CA LEU A 125 41.80 10.30 -34.02
C LEU A 125 41.93 11.07 -35.34
N ILE A 126 41.49 12.33 -35.39
CA ILE A 126 41.58 13.19 -36.57
C ILE A 126 42.93 13.94 -36.56
N ASP A 127 43.39 14.37 -35.38
CA ASP A 127 44.66 15.08 -35.22
C ASP A 127 45.88 14.16 -35.46
N GLU A 128 45.83 12.88 -35.08
CA GLU A 128 46.91 11.90 -35.35
C GLU A 128 47.05 11.49 -36.83
N LYS A 129 46.07 11.80 -37.68
CA LYS A 129 46.10 11.47 -39.12
C LYS A 129 46.56 12.61 -40.02
N THR A 130 46.89 13.76 -39.44
CA THR A 130 47.21 15.00 -40.18
C THR A 130 48.68 15.42 -40.03
N GLU A 131 49.51 14.65 -39.31
CA GLU A 131 50.98 14.70 -39.33
C GLU A 131 51.58 13.56 -40.17
#